data_AF-A0A4Q3RDZ5-F1
#
_entry.id   AF-A0A4Q3RDZ5-F1
#
_cell.length_a   1.000
_cell.length_b   1.000
_cell.length_c   1.000
_cell.angle_alpha   90.00
_cell.angle_beta   90.00
_cell.angle_gamma   90.00
#
_symmetry.space_group_name_H-M   'P 1'
#
loop_
_entity.id
_entity.type
_entity.pdbx_description
1 polymer ?
#
loop_
_entity_poly.entity_id
_entity_poly.type
_entity_poly.pdbx_seq_one_letter_code
_entity_poly.pdbx_strand_id
1 'polypeptide(L)'
;MYAVMVKIEGMERRRRSTGLIHVIIGFFLLVKSLDLYKYLGERSVTPIALFAVVAIVSLVYGFFRRRLDITAKHNAGIRLLQTIAFLSFGFLMYRLGTSIDYISLFIWAFLTLLLFFSEKRVFQETQLTFLQDGIQIPGSYKEHLVKWETLENVIVRHDFITLFHNEKKYLQYQVMQDLSELE
;
A
#
# COMPACT_ATOMS: atom_id res chain seq x y z
N MET A 1 -21.98 -19.68 6.88
CA MET A 1 -20.58 -19.28 6.58
C MET A 1 -20.41 -17.95 7.26
N TYR A 2 -19.55 -17.87 8.28
CA TYR A 2 -19.39 -16.64 9.07
C TYR A 2 -18.07 -15.99 8.70
N ALA A 3 -18.06 -14.67 8.50
CA ALA A 3 -16.86 -13.90 8.19
C ALA A 3 -16.66 -12.83 9.27
N VAL A 4 -15.50 -12.83 9.91
CA VAL A 4 -15.18 -11.87 10.98
C VAL A 4 -14.03 -10.98 10.54
N MET A 5 -14.27 -9.68 10.54
CA MET A 5 -13.24 -8.68 10.31
C MET A 5 -12.23 -8.67 11.44
N VAL A 6 -10.95 -8.89 11.10
CA VAL A 6 -9.86 -8.92 12.05
C VAL A 6 -8.70 -8.03 11.66
N LYS A 7 -7.96 -7.57 12.66
CA LYS A 7 -6.68 -6.87 12.51
C LYS A 7 -5.53 -7.84 12.72
N ILE A 8 -4.68 -7.97 11.70
CA ILE A 8 -3.44 -8.74 11.76
C ILE A 8 -2.30 -7.85 12.26
N GLU A 9 -1.54 -8.33 13.25
CA GLU A 9 -0.40 -7.63 13.79
C GLU A 9 0.70 -7.38 12.72
N GLY A 10 1.39 -6.24 12.78
CA GLY A 10 2.41 -5.85 11.81
C GLY A 10 1.89 -5.18 10.53
N MET A 11 0.61 -5.33 10.17
CA MET A 11 0.01 -4.55 9.08
C MET A 11 0.08 -3.05 9.37
N GLU A 12 -0.16 -2.63 10.61
CA GLU A 12 -0.13 -1.23 11.02
C GLU A 12 1.26 -0.58 10.83
N ARG A 13 2.34 -1.32 11.12
CA ARG A 13 3.71 -0.85 10.88
C ARG A 13 3.96 -0.60 9.39
N ARG A 14 3.49 -1.50 8.51
CA ARG A 14 3.56 -1.34 7.05
C ARG A 14 2.71 -0.16 6.58
N ARG A 15 1.52 0.03 7.16
CA ARG A 15 0.69 1.21 6.89
C ARG A 15 1.45 2.49 7.25
N ARG A 16 2.18 2.54 8.36
CA ARG A 16 2.96 3.75 8.73
C ARG A 16 4.11 4.05 7.76
N SER A 17 4.80 3.03 7.22
CA SER A 17 5.90 3.25 6.27
C SER A 17 5.45 3.75 4.90
N THR A 18 4.23 3.44 4.45
CA THR A 18 3.74 3.88 3.13
C THR A 18 3.73 5.41 2.96
N GLY A 19 3.39 6.17 4.02
CA GLY A 19 3.42 7.64 3.96
C GLY A 19 4.82 8.19 3.66
N LEU A 20 5.85 7.63 4.30
CA LEU A 20 7.25 8.00 4.07
C LEU A 20 7.68 7.76 2.62
N ILE A 21 7.23 6.66 2.01
CA ILE A 21 7.56 6.35 0.61
C ILE A 21 6.98 7.41 -0.33
N HIS A 22 5.76 7.89 -0.10
CA HIS A 22 5.20 8.99 -0.90
C HIS A 22 6.00 10.29 -0.74
N VAL A 23 6.53 10.56 0.45
CA VAL A 23 7.40 11.71 0.69
C VAL A 23 8.71 11.58 -0.11
N ILE A 24 9.37 10.42 -0.05
CA ILE A 24 10.61 10.16 -0.80
C ILE A 24 10.38 10.32 -2.30
N ILE A 25 9.29 9.73 -2.82
CA ILE A 25 8.91 9.85 -4.24
C ILE A 25 8.63 11.30 -4.62
N GLY A 26 7.88 12.02 -3.80
CA GLY A 26 7.56 13.43 -4.03
C GLY A 26 8.83 14.28 -4.13
N PHE A 27 9.77 14.12 -3.21
CA PHE A 27 11.05 14.83 -3.27
C PHE A 27 11.86 14.45 -4.50
N PHE A 28 11.96 13.17 -4.83
CA PHE A 28 12.70 12.72 -6.01
C PHE A 28 12.12 13.32 -7.30
N LEU A 29 10.79 13.30 -7.46
CA LEU A 29 10.11 13.87 -8.63
C LEU A 29 10.30 15.39 -8.71
N LEU A 30 10.31 16.09 -7.57
CA LEU A 30 10.57 17.53 -7.50
C LEU A 30 12.00 17.88 -7.93
N VAL A 31 12.99 17.15 -7.43
CA VAL A 31 14.40 17.32 -7.84
C VAL A 31 14.54 17.09 -9.34
N LYS A 32 13.96 16.00 -9.87
CA LYS A 32 14.02 15.73 -11.32
C LYS A 32 13.29 16.77 -12.16
N SER A 33 12.20 17.33 -11.65
CA SER A 33 11.52 18.46 -12.30
C SER A 33 12.42 19.68 -12.40
N LEU A 34 13.21 19.98 -11.36
CA LEU A 34 14.19 21.07 -11.39
C LEU A 34 15.36 20.77 -12.34
N ASP A 35 15.81 19.51 -12.42
CA ASP A 35 16.83 19.10 -13.39
C ASP A 35 16.34 19.33 -14.83
N LEU A 36 15.09 18.98 -15.14
CA LEU A 36 14.46 19.27 -16.44
C LEU A 36 14.41 20.77 -16.74
N TYR A 37 14.02 21.59 -15.76
CA TYR A 37 13.98 23.05 -15.94
C TYR A 37 15.35 23.61 -16.33
N LYS A 38 16.41 23.16 -15.64
CA LYS A 38 17.79 23.54 -15.95
C LYS A 38 18.21 23.06 -17.34
N TYR A 39 17.86 21.82 -17.68
CA TYR A 39 18.21 21.21 -18.96
C TYR A 39 17.59 21.95 -20.15
N LEU A 40 16.32 22.34 -20.04
CA LEU A 40 15.63 23.08 -21.10
C LEU A 40 16.15 24.52 -21.27
N GLY A 41 16.86 25.06 -20.28
CA GLY A 41 17.35 26.45 -20.30
C GLY A 41 16.23 27.49 -20.41
N GLU A 42 14.99 27.08 -20.16
CA GLU A 42 13.81 27.92 -20.31
C GLU A 42 13.63 28.84 -19.11
N ARG A 43 13.08 30.03 -19.36
CA ARG A 43 12.62 30.94 -18.30
C ARG A 43 11.21 30.61 -17.80
N SER A 44 10.53 29.66 -18.44
CA SER A 44 9.15 29.28 -18.13
C SER A 44 9.12 27.99 -17.31
N VAL A 45 8.30 27.99 -16.26
CA VAL A 45 8.07 26.81 -15.40
C VAL A 45 7.01 25.86 -15.97
N THR A 46 6.35 26.23 -17.06
CA THR A 46 5.26 25.45 -17.68
C THR A 46 5.64 23.99 -17.98
N PRO A 47 6.83 23.68 -18.56
CA PRO A 47 7.20 22.31 -18.90
C PRO A 47 7.32 21.38 -17.68
N ILE A 48 7.61 21.95 -16.51
CA ILE A 48 7.81 21.19 -15.27
C ILE A 48 6.58 21.17 -14.37
N ALA A 49 5.60 22.03 -14.64
CA ALA A 49 4.48 22.29 -13.75
C ALA A 49 3.68 21.02 -13.44
N LEU A 50 3.43 20.17 -14.45
CA LEU A 50 2.70 18.92 -14.27
C LEU A 50 3.41 17.98 -13.27
N PHE A 51 4.72 17.78 -13.44
CA PHE A 51 5.51 16.89 -12.57
C PHE A 51 5.69 17.49 -11.17
N ALA A 52 5.88 18.80 -11.07
CA ALA A 52 5.94 19.52 -9.81
C ALA A 52 4.63 19.43 -9.03
N VAL A 53 3.47 19.53 -9.69
CA VAL A 53 2.16 19.34 -9.05
C VAL A 53 2.02 17.93 -8.48
N VAL A 54 2.36 16.89 -9.26
CA VAL A 54 2.31 15.50 -8.76
C VAL A 54 3.27 15.28 -7.58
N ALA A 55 4.45 15.92 -7.61
CA ALA A 55 5.41 15.89 -6.52
C ALA A 55 4.81 16.52 -5.24
N ILE A 56 4.22 17.71 -5.35
CA ILE A 56 3.58 18.41 -4.23
C ILE A 56 2.42 17.58 -3.67
N VAL A 57 1.54 17.06 -4.53
CA VAL A 57 0.44 16.17 -4.12
C VAL A 57 0.97 14.96 -3.37
N SER A 58 2.06 14.35 -3.85
CA SER A 58 2.71 13.21 -3.19
C SER A 58 3.28 13.57 -1.83
N LEU A 59 3.91 14.74 -1.69
CA LEU A 59 4.45 15.24 -0.42
C LEU A 59 3.32 15.52 0.58
N VAL A 60 2.29 16.26 0.17
CA VAL A 60 1.14 16.60 1.01
C VAL A 60 0.44 15.32 1.46
N TYR A 61 0.17 14.40 0.54
CA TYR A 61 -0.42 13.11 0.88
C TYR A 61 0.49 12.34 1.85
N GLY A 62 1.79 12.24 1.59
CA GLY A 62 2.73 11.51 2.43
C GLY A 62 2.82 12.04 3.87
N PHE A 63 2.95 13.36 4.05
CA PHE A 63 3.04 14.00 5.37
C PHE A 63 1.71 13.98 6.13
N PHE A 64 0.59 14.23 5.44
CA PHE A 64 -0.71 14.39 6.08
C PHE A 64 -1.62 13.17 5.94
N ARG A 65 -1.11 12.03 5.44
CA ARG A 65 -1.92 10.82 5.19
C ARG A 65 -2.79 10.43 6.38
N ARG A 66 -2.24 10.44 7.59
CA ARG A 66 -2.97 10.02 8.80
C ARG A 66 -4.21 10.86 9.08
N ARG A 67 -4.25 12.11 8.59
CA ARG A 67 -5.39 13.02 8.75
C ARG A 67 -6.32 12.97 7.55
N LEU A 68 -5.77 12.83 6.34
CA LEU A 68 -6.53 12.89 5.08
C LEU A 68 -7.12 11.54 4.65
N ASP A 69 -6.47 10.44 4.99
CA ASP A 69 -6.82 9.10 4.49
C ASP A 69 -6.45 7.99 5.48
N ILE A 70 -7.20 7.92 6.58
CA ILE A 70 -7.02 6.95 7.67
C ILE A 70 -7.13 5.51 7.15
N THR A 71 -8.10 5.27 6.26
CA THR A 71 -8.37 3.94 5.68
C THR A 71 -7.49 3.61 4.48
N ALA A 72 -6.66 4.56 4.01
CA ALA A 72 -5.79 4.40 2.84
C ALA A 72 -6.55 4.20 1.51
N LYS A 73 -7.78 4.69 1.40
CA LYS A 73 -8.65 4.55 0.23
C LYS A 73 -8.03 5.18 -1.03
N HIS A 74 -7.35 6.31 -0.88
CA HIS A 74 -6.76 7.07 -1.98
C HIS A 74 -5.34 6.61 -2.32
N ASN A 75 -4.73 5.79 -1.48
CA ASN A 75 -3.35 5.35 -1.63
C ASN A 75 -3.04 4.77 -3.02
N ALA A 76 -3.90 3.86 -3.49
CA ALA A 76 -3.75 3.25 -4.81
C ALA A 76 -3.85 4.29 -5.94
N GLY A 77 -4.75 5.28 -5.80
CA GLY A 77 -4.87 6.38 -6.77
C GLY A 77 -3.61 7.24 -6.85
N ILE A 78 -3.03 7.60 -5.69
CA ILE A 78 -1.78 8.36 -5.64
C ILE A 78 -0.62 7.56 -6.22
N ARG A 79 -0.54 6.25 -5.94
CA ARG A 79 0.48 5.38 -6.56
C ARG A 79 0.37 5.35 -8.08
N LEU A 80 -0.84 5.22 -8.60
CA LEU A 80 -1.07 5.22 -10.05
C LEU A 80 -0.67 6.56 -10.68
N LEU A 81 -1.04 7.68 -10.04
CA LEU A 81 -0.64 9.02 -10.47
C LEU A 81 0.88 9.17 -10.52
N GLN A 82 1.59 8.69 -9.48
CA GLN A 82 3.05 8.67 -9.43
C GLN A 82 3.66 7.83 -10.57
N THR A 83 3.10 6.65 -10.83
CA THR A 83 3.54 5.79 -11.93
C THR A 83 3.39 6.48 -13.28
N ILE A 84 2.23 7.10 -13.54
CA ILE A 84 1.98 7.83 -14.79
C ILE A 84 2.94 9.01 -14.93
N ALA A 85 3.18 9.76 -13.85
CA ALA A 85 4.12 10.87 -13.85
C ALA A 85 5.55 10.40 -14.15
N PHE A 86 6.03 9.34 -13.49
CA PHE A 86 7.37 8.80 -13.77
C PHE A 86 7.51 8.21 -15.16
N LEU A 87 6.51 7.50 -15.68
CA LEU A 87 6.53 6.96 -17.04
C LEU A 87 6.59 8.10 -18.07
N SER A 88 5.67 9.05 -17.98
CA SER A 88 5.62 10.18 -18.92
C SER A 88 6.88 11.05 -18.85
N PHE A 89 7.41 11.29 -17.65
CA PHE A 89 8.66 12.02 -17.47
C PHE A 89 9.87 11.22 -18.01
N GLY A 90 9.91 9.91 -17.76
CA GLY A 90 10.93 9.02 -18.29
C GLY A 90 10.97 9.05 -19.82
N PHE A 91 9.80 8.98 -20.48
CA PHE A 91 9.72 9.10 -21.94
C PHE A 91 10.16 10.48 -22.45
N LEU A 92 9.82 11.56 -21.74
CA LEU A 92 10.30 12.90 -22.08
C LEU A 92 11.83 12.99 -22.01
N MET A 93 12.43 12.54 -20.91
CA MET A 93 13.88 12.53 -20.73
C MET A 93 14.59 11.60 -21.71
N TYR A 94 13.98 10.47 -22.07
CA TYR A 94 14.49 9.58 -23.10
C TYR A 94 14.58 10.30 -24.46
N ARG A 95 13.55 11.07 -24.83
CA ARG A 95 13.56 11.86 -26.07
C ARG A 95 14.61 12.97 -26.07
N LEU A 96 14.95 13.51 -24.89
CA LEU A 96 16.01 14.50 -24.73
C LEU A 96 17.42 13.87 -24.69
N GLY A 97 17.54 12.54 -24.72
CA GLY A 97 18.84 11.85 -24.76
C GLY A 97 19.60 11.82 -23.44
N THR A 98 18.95 12.13 -22.31
CA THR A 98 19.58 12.13 -20.98
C THR A 98 19.59 10.72 -20.38
N SER A 99 20.63 9.95 -20.71
CA SER A 99 20.66 8.50 -20.48
C SER A 99 20.45 8.05 -19.03
N ILE A 100 21.07 8.72 -18.07
CA ILE A 100 20.98 8.33 -16.65
C ILE A 100 19.62 8.71 -16.07
N ASP A 101 19.07 9.86 -16.45
CA ASP A 101 17.83 10.38 -15.88
C ASP A 101 16.63 9.53 -16.28
N TYR A 102 16.51 9.16 -17.57
CA TYR A 102 15.37 8.36 -18.01
C TYR A 102 15.37 6.96 -17.37
N ILE A 103 16.55 6.34 -17.19
CA ILE A 103 16.68 5.04 -16.53
C ILE A 103 16.19 5.13 -15.09
N SER A 104 16.64 6.15 -14.34
CA SER A 104 16.20 6.35 -12.96
C SER A 104 14.68 6.57 -12.84
N LEU A 105 14.09 7.34 -13.77
CA LEU A 105 12.65 7.59 -13.82
C LEU A 105 11.86 6.31 -14.13
N PHE A 106 12.33 5.47 -15.06
CA PHE A 106 11.67 4.19 -15.34
C PHE A 106 11.79 3.17 -14.20
N ILE A 107 12.91 3.15 -13.47
CA ILE A 107 13.04 2.34 -12.26
C ILE A 107 11.99 2.78 -11.23
N TRP A 108 11.85 4.07 -11.00
CA TRP A 108 10.83 4.59 -10.08
C TRP A 108 9.41 4.31 -10.55
N ALA A 109 9.12 4.45 -11.85
CA ALA A 109 7.83 4.05 -12.42
C ALA A 109 7.50 2.58 -12.16
N PHE A 110 8.47 1.69 -12.35
CA PHE A 110 8.29 0.26 -12.08
C PHE A 110 8.07 -0.01 -10.59
N LEU A 111 8.83 0.63 -9.71
CA LEU A 111 8.68 0.50 -8.26
C LEU A 111 7.32 1.00 -7.78
N THR A 112 6.85 2.16 -8.26
CA THR A 112 5.53 2.69 -7.89
C THR A 112 4.38 1.83 -8.42
N LEU A 113 4.56 1.20 -9.58
CA LEU A 113 3.61 0.24 -10.13
C LEU A 113 3.56 -1.06 -9.31
N LEU A 114 4.72 -1.58 -8.90
CA LEU A 114 4.77 -2.74 -8.01
C LEU A 114 4.14 -2.43 -6.64
N LEU A 115 4.39 -1.23 -6.11
CA LEU A 115 3.77 -0.75 -4.88
C LEU A 115 2.26 -0.57 -5.05
N PHE A 116 1.77 -0.09 -6.20
CA PHE A 116 0.34 -0.03 -6.48
C PHE A 116 -0.34 -1.39 -6.31
N PHE A 117 0.20 -2.46 -6.90
CA PHE A 117 -0.39 -3.80 -6.79
C PHE A 117 -0.24 -4.40 -5.40
N SER A 118 0.95 -4.29 -4.81
CA SER A 118 1.21 -4.87 -3.48
C SER A 118 0.42 -4.16 -2.37
N GLU A 119 0.39 -2.82 -2.38
CA GLU A 119 -0.34 -2.05 -1.37
C GLU A 119 -1.85 -2.18 -1.54
N LYS A 120 -2.37 -2.26 -2.78
CA LYS A 120 -3.80 -2.52 -3.01
C LYS A 120 -4.26 -3.82 -2.32
N ARG A 121 -3.40 -4.84 -2.27
CA ARG A 121 -3.69 -6.10 -1.56
C ARG A 121 -3.46 -5.99 -0.05
N VAL A 122 -2.43 -5.28 0.40
CA VAL A 122 -2.14 -5.10 1.83
C VAL A 122 -3.19 -4.22 2.53
N PHE A 123 -3.81 -3.27 1.83
CA PHE A 123 -4.84 -2.41 2.40
C PHE A 123 -6.25 -3.01 2.34
N GLN A 124 -6.43 -4.18 1.72
CA GLN A 124 -7.69 -4.89 1.82
C GLN A 124 -7.97 -5.31 3.26
N GLU A 125 -9.24 -5.28 3.60
CA GLU A 125 -9.75 -5.73 4.87
C GLU A 125 -9.50 -7.23 5.04
N THR A 126 -8.96 -7.62 6.20
CA THR A 126 -8.67 -9.01 6.51
C THR A 126 -9.85 -9.63 7.23
N GLN A 127 -10.45 -10.65 6.62
CA GLN A 127 -11.59 -11.38 7.15
C GLN A 127 -11.20 -12.82 7.45
N LEU A 128 -11.49 -13.30 8.65
CA LEU A 128 -11.47 -14.74 8.95
C LEU A 128 -12.78 -15.35 8.49
N THR A 129 -12.71 -16.37 7.64
CA THR A 129 -13.90 -17.04 7.12
C THR A 129 -14.00 -18.42 7.74
N PHE A 130 -15.10 -18.67 8.46
CA PHE A 130 -15.41 -19.93 9.09
C PHE A 130 -16.16 -20.83 8.09
N LEU A 131 -15.49 -21.90 7.67
CA LEU A 131 -15.96 -22.91 6.72
C LEU A 131 -16.29 -24.22 7.47
N GLN A 132 -16.96 -25.16 6.80
CA GLN A 132 -17.30 -26.46 7.41
C GLN A 132 -16.04 -27.28 7.74
N ASP A 133 -15.01 -27.11 6.95
CA ASP A 133 -13.78 -27.89 6.92
C ASP A 133 -12.58 -27.17 7.59
N GLY A 134 -12.74 -25.90 7.98
CA GLY A 134 -11.75 -25.17 8.77
C GLY A 134 -12.00 -23.67 8.88
N ILE A 135 -10.98 -22.94 9.30
CA ILE A 135 -10.94 -21.47 9.31
C ILE A 135 -10.00 -21.01 8.21
N GLN A 136 -10.52 -20.21 7.29
CA GLN A 136 -9.73 -19.59 6.25
C GLN A 136 -9.15 -18.27 6.74
N ILE A 137 -7.82 -18.20 6.77
CA ILE A 137 -7.05 -17.05 7.22
C ILE A 137 -6.48 -16.35 5.98
N PRO A 138 -6.70 -15.03 5.83
CA PRO A 138 -6.17 -14.29 4.70
C PRO A 138 -4.66 -14.13 4.86
N GLY A 139 -3.90 -14.74 3.96
CA GLY A 139 -2.45 -14.55 3.86
C GLY A 139 -2.09 -13.47 2.84
N SER A 140 -0.85 -12.97 2.89
CA SER A 140 -0.39 -11.89 1.99
C SER A 140 -0.43 -12.26 0.50
N TYR A 141 -0.30 -13.54 0.15
CA TYR A 141 -0.27 -14.02 -1.25
C TYR A 141 -1.30 -15.10 -1.56
N LYS A 142 -1.67 -15.91 -0.57
CA LYS A 142 -2.69 -16.96 -0.68
C LYS A 142 -3.46 -17.01 0.63
N GLU A 143 -4.75 -17.31 0.52
CA GLU A 143 -5.56 -17.70 1.66
C GLU A 143 -5.04 -19.04 2.20
N HIS A 144 -5.00 -19.15 3.51
CA HIS A 144 -4.54 -20.34 4.21
C HIS A 144 -5.72 -20.97 4.96
N LEU A 145 -6.11 -22.17 4.55
CA LEU A 145 -7.12 -22.94 5.26
C LEU A 145 -6.48 -23.69 6.43
N VAL A 146 -6.86 -23.32 7.64
CA VAL A 146 -6.52 -24.05 8.85
C VAL A 146 -7.64 -25.05 9.15
N LYS A 147 -7.38 -26.33 8.90
CA LYS A 147 -8.35 -27.40 9.16
C LYS A 147 -8.65 -27.55 10.65
N TRP A 148 -9.89 -27.88 10.98
CA TRP A 148 -10.34 -28.13 12.35
C TRP A 148 -9.48 -29.16 13.09
N GLU A 149 -9.04 -30.22 12.41
CA GLU A 149 -8.20 -31.28 12.96
C GLU A 149 -6.84 -30.81 13.51
N THR A 150 -6.36 -29.66 13.05
CA THR A 150 -5.06 -29.10 13.47
C THR A 150 -5.17 -28.12 14.63
N LEU A 151 -6.40 -27.80 15.03
CA LEU A 151 -6.73 -26.87 16.11
C LEU A 151 -7.13 -27.65 17.37
N GLU A 152 -6.49 -27.30 18.49
CA GLU A 152 -6.84 -27.82 19.80
C GLU A 152 -8.11 -27.12 20.32
N ASN A 153 -8.18 -25.80 20.12
CA ASN A 153 -9.28 -24.99 20.57
C ASN A 153 -9.38 -23.67 19.78
N VAL A 154 -10.58 -23.10 19.73
CA VAL A 154 -10.86 -21.78 19.17
C VAL A 154 -11.65 -20.97 20.18
N ILE A 155 -11.04 -19.90 20.67
CA ILE A 155 -11.69 -18.99 21.63
C ILE A 155 -12.13 -17.74 20.88
N VAL A 156 -13.44 -17.49 20.87
CA VAL A 156 -14.05 -16.27 20.32
C VAL A 156 -14.49 -15.38 21.47
N ARG A 157 -13.97 -14.16 21.51
CA ARG A 157 -14.38 -13.09 22.44
C ARG A 157 -14.69 -11.83 21.63
N HIS A 158 -15.44 -10.91 22.23
CA HIS A 158 -15.80 -9.61 21.61
C HIS A 158 -14.60 -8.89 20.97
N ASP A 159 -13.44 -8.89 21.64
CA ASP A 159 -12.27 -8.15 21.16
C ASP A 159 -11.25 -9.01 20.41
N PHE A 160 -11.28 -10.34 20.59
CA PHE A 160 -10.23 -11.22 20.07
C PHE A 160 -10.74 -12.62 19.69
N ILE A 161 -10.18 -13.15 18.60
CA ILE A 161 -10.26 -14.56 18.23
C ILE A 161 -8.89 -15.19 18.42
N THR A 162 -8.81 -16.28 19.17
CA THR A 162 -7.58 -17.02 19.41
C THR A 162 -7.70 -18.45 18.90
N LEU A 163 -6.80 -18.82 17.99
CA LEU A 163 -6.67 -20.17 17.44
C LEU A 163 -5.51 -20.88 18.13
N PHE A 164 -5.78 -21.96 18.86
CA PHE A 164 -4.75 -22.79 19.49
C PHE A 164 -4.43 -23.97 18.57
N HIS A 165 -3.18 -24.07 18.12
CA HIS A 165 -2.73 -25.23 17.35
C HIS A 165 -2.20 -26.31 18.29
N ASN A 166 -2.37 -27.58 17.87
CA ASN A 166 -1.86 -28.76 18.60
C ASN A 166 -0.34 -28.69 18.88
N GLU A 167 0.41 -27.92 18.10
CA GLU A 167 1.86 -27.68 18.27
C GLU A 167 2.23 -26.61 19.32
N LYS A 168 1.31 -26.26 20.24
CA LYS A 168 1.48 -25.25 21.31
C LYS A 168 1.80 -23.83 20.84
N LYS A 169 1.52 -23.50 19.58
CA LYS A 169 1.52 -22.13 19.06
C LYS A 169 0.09 -21.64 18.96
N TYR A 170 -0.17 -20.41 19.38
CA TYR A 170 -1.47 -19.77 19.21
C TYR A 170 -1.36 -18.58 18.27
N LEU A 171 -2.43 -18.33 17.53
CA LEU A 171 -2.60 -17.14 16.70
C LEU A 171 -3.74 -16.33 17.29
N GLN A 172 -3.49 -15.06 17.60
CA GLN A 172 -4.52 -14.16 18.12
C GLN A 172 -4.78 -13.04 17.12
N TYR A 173 -6.07 -12.79 16.88
CA TYR A 173 -6.56 -11.80 15.96
C TYR A 173 -7.46 -10.84 16.72
N GLN A 174 -7.24 -9.54 16.58
CA GLN A 174 -8.14 -8.54 17.17
C GLN A 174 -9.37 -8.39 16.27
N VAL A 175 -10.55 -8.49 16.85
CA VAL A 175 -11.82 -8.32 16.16
C VAL A 175 -12.07 -6.83 15.92
N MET A 176 -12.53 -6.48 14.72
CA MET A 176 -12.74 -5.09 14.28
C MET A 176 -14.21 -4.72 14.10
N GLN A 177 -15.13 -5.67 14.30
CA GLN A 177 -16.57 -5.50 14.15
C GLN A 177 -17.30 -6.02 15.40
N ASP A 178 -18.52 -5.56 15.63
CA ASP A 178 -19.34 -6.14 16.69
C ASP A 178 -19.76 -7.57 16.30
N LEU A 179 -19.57 -8.52 17.21
CA LEU A 179 -19.93 -9.91 16.97
C LEU A 179 -21.43 -10.14 17.13
N SER A 180 -22.18 -9.25 17.81
CA SER A 180 -23.63 -9.38 17.91
C SER A 180 -24.38 -9.11 16.60
N GLU A 181 -23.70 -8.51 15.62
CA GLU A 181 -24.26 -8.23 14.29
C GLU A 181 -24.03 -9.38 13.29
N LEU A 182 -23.37 -10.47 13.71
CA LEU A 182 -23.20 -11.68 12.91
C LEU A 182 -24.48 -12.53 13.00
N GLU A 183 -25.36 -12.40 12.01
CA GLU A 183 -26.49 -13.32 11.77
C GLU A 183 -26.03 -14.67 11.19
#